data_AF-A0A925RUE4-F1
#
_entry.id   AF-A0A925RUE4-F1
#
_cell.length_a   1.000
_cell.length_b   1.000
_cell.length_c   1.000
_cell.angle_alpha   90.00
_cell.angle_beta   90.00
_cell.angle_gamma   90.00
#
_symmetry.space_group_name_H-M   'P 1'
#
loop_
_entity.id
_entity.type
_entity.pdbx_description
1 polymer ?
#
loop_
_entity_poly.entity_id
_entity_poly.type
_entity_poly.pdbx_seq_one_letter_code
_entity_poly.pdbx_strand_id
1 'polypeptide(L)'
;MQTKQVLWNKPLGMANESGPFGMRSGLHITLGAPLAAGTIVTKGGVIFVGGSMDKYIRAVDLLNGKELWKDYLPGTAQTTPMSYLGPKSKKQIVVITVPNAERRFGYAQTPAPDEKEDPLGGHVIAYALSE
;
A
#
# COMPACT_ATOMS: atom_id res chain seq x y z
N MET A 1 9.31 22.55 -13.25
CA MET A 1 7.84 22.61 -13.39
C MET A 1 7.47 23.57 -14.53
N GLN A 2 7.50 23.13 -15.79
CA GLN A 2 7.31 24.05 -16.93
C GLN A 2 5.86 24.14 -17.43
N THR A 3 5.10 23.03 -17.46
CA THR A 3 3.77 23.01 -18.09
C THR A 3 2.59 22.97 -17.11
N LYS A 4 2.82 22.55 -15.85
CA LYS A 4 1.76 22.29 -14.83
C LYS A 4 0.64 21.35 -15.32
N GLN A 5 0.93 20.50 -16.31
CA GLN A 5 -0.04 19.56 -16.84
C GLN A 5 -0.08 18.28 -15.99
N VAL A 6 -1.28 17.78 -15.73
CA VAL A 6 -1.50 16.48 -15.11
C VAL A 6 -1.29 15.40 -16.19
N LEU A 7 -0.30 14.52 -15.99
CA LEU A 7 -0.05 13.41 -16.92
C LEU A 7 -1.17 12.36 -16.85
N TRP A 8 -1.64 12.07 -15.64
CA TRP A 8 -2.74 11.16 -15.39
C TRP A 8 -3.30 11.38 -13.98
N ASN A 9 -4.55 10.97 -13.78
CA ASN A 9 -5.20 10.88 -12.48
C ASN A 9 -6.03 9.60 -12.46
N LYS A 10 -5.84 8.76 -11.45
CA LYS A 10 -6.57 7.50 -11.27
C LYS A 10 -6.95 7.30 -9.81
N PRO A 11 -8.14 6.74 -9.54
CA PRO A 11 -8.47 6.30 -8.19
C PRO A 11 -7.49 5.21 -7.76
N LEU A 12 -7.03 5.30 -6.52
CA LEU A 12 -6.16 4.31 -5.90
C LEU A 12 -6.88 3.69 -4.72
N GLY A 13 -7.00 2.36 -4.71
CA GLY A 13 -7.65 1.64 -3.64
C GLY A 13 -8.92 0.91 -4.09
N MET A 14 -9.10 -0.31 -3.60
CA MET A 14 -10.27 -1.14 -3.79
C MET A 14 -11.33 -0.87 -2.71
N ALA A 15 -12.59 -1.15 -3.03
CA ALA A 15 -13.69 -1.06 -2.09
C ALA A 15 -13.81 -2.26 -1.13
N ASN A 16 -12.95 -3.28 -1.25
CA ASN A 16 -13.01 -4.53 -0.50
C ASN A 16 -13.07 -4.32 1.03
N GLU A 17 -12.38 -3.31 1.52
CA GLU A 17 -12.29 -2.96 2.94
C GLU A 17 -13.25 -1.81 3.35
N SER A 18 -14.06 -1.30 2.42
CA SER A 18 -15.01 -0.21 2.68
C SER A 18 -16.46 -0.62 2.37
N GLY A 19 -17.35 -0.32 3.30
CA GLY A 19 -18.77 -0.62 3.20
C GLY A 19 -19.58 0.13 4.26
N PRO A 20 -20.92 0.14 4.14
CA PRO A 20 -21.78 0.83 5.08
C PRO A 20 -21.57 0.28 6.51
N PHE A 21 -21.67 1.16 7.50
CA PHE A 21 -21.53 0.82 8.91
C PHE A 21 -20.18 0.17 9.30
N GLY A 22 -19.12 0.40 8.52
CA GLY A 22 -17.79 -0.16 8.80
C GLY A 22 -17.63 -1.62 8.39
N MET A 23 -18.60 -2.20 7.67
CA MET A 23 -18.49 -3.56 7.16
C MET A 23 -17.53 -3.63 5.96
N ARG A 24 -16.79 -4.74 5.84
CA ARG A 24 -16.05 -5.06 4.61
C ARG A 24 -17.03 -5.42 3.50
N SER A 25 -16.97 -4.74 2.37
CA SER A 25 -17.84 -5.09 1.23
C SER A 25 -17.35 -6.32 0.47
N GLY A 26 -16.05 -6.63 0.53
CA GLY A 26 -15.42 -7.67 -0.29
C GLY A 26 -15.41 -7.37 -1.80
N LEU A 27 -15.84 -6.18 -2.22
CA LEU A 27 -15.92 -5.81 -3.62
C LEU A 27 -14.55 -5.37 -4.16
N HIS A 28 -14.01 -6.12 -5.11
CA HIS A 28 -12.71 -5.87 -5.74
C HIS A 28 -12.81 -4.86 -6.88
N ILE A 29 -13.47 -3.73 -6.62
CA ILE A 29 -13.66 -2.64 -7.56
C ILE A 29 -12.87 -1.41 -7.10
N THR A 30 -12.19 -0.75 -8.03
CA THR A 30 -11.37 0.43 -7.73
C THR A 30 -12.27 1.67 -7.65
N LEU A 31 -12.65 2.06 -6.43
CA LEU A 31 -13.42 3.30 -6.18
C LEU A 31 -12.54 4.46 -5.67
N GLY A 32 -11.28 4.17 -5.33
CA GLY A 32 -10.48 5.09 -4.54
C GLY A 32 -10.76 4.84 -3.07
N ALA A 33 -9.71 4.61 -2.31
CA ALA A 33 -9.78 4.48 -0.85
C ALA A 33 -8.97 5.62 -0.21
N PRO A 34 -9.32 6.04 1.01
CA PRO A 34 -8.49 6.96 1.77
C PRO A 34 -7.04 6.46 1.83
N LEU A 35 -6.10 7.35 1.52
CA LEU A 35 -4.67 7.08 1.53
C LEU A 35 -4.07 7.77 2.75
N ALA A 36 -3.53 7.00 3.69
CA ALA A 36 -2.94 7.52 4.93
C ALA A 36 -1.42 7.74 4.85
N ALA A 37 -0.75 7.23 3.80
CA ALA A 37 0.69 7.25 3.66
C ALA A 37 1.16 7.95 2.38
N GLY A 38 2.45 8.27 2.34
CA GLY A 38 3.10 8.82 1.15
C GLY A 38 3.47 7.75 0.12
N THR A 39 4.08 8.22 -0.96
CA THR A 39 4.59 7.40 -2.06
C THR A 39 6.09 7.65 -2.24
N ILE A 40 6.81 6.69 -2.80
CA ILE A 40 8.18 6.94 -3.30
C ILE A 40 8.24 6.72 -4.81
N VAL A 41 9.11 7.50 -5.47
CA VAL A 41 9.37 7.39 -6.90
C VAL A 41 10.82 6.98 -7.10
N THR A 42 11.05 6.01 -7.99
CA THR A 42 12.39 5.50 -8.30
C THR A 42 12.86 5.97 -9.67
N LYS A 43 14.18 5.98 -9.90
CA LYS A 43 14.76 6.32 -11.21
C LYS A 43 14.28 5.38 -12.33
N GLY A 44 13.84 4.17 -12.00
CA GLY A 44 13.27 3.22 -12.94
C GLY A 44 11.88 3.59 -13.49
N GLY A 45 11.31 4.73 -13.09
CA GLY A 45 9.98 5.14 -13.55
C GLY A 45 8.85 4.39 -12.85
N VAL A 46 9.09 3.90 -11.63
CA VAL A 46 8.10 3.17 -10.83
C VAL A 46 7.80 3.96 -9.55
N ILE A 47 6.52 4.14 -9.28
CA ILE A 47 5.97 4.68 -8.04
C ILE A 47 5.58 3.51 -7.14
N PHE A 48 6.10 3.48 -5.92
CA PHE A 48 5.61 2.56 -4.89
C PHE A 48 4.64 3.28 -3.97
N VAL A 49 3.47 2.67 -3.77
CA VAL A 49 2.40 3.22 -2.94
C VAL A 49 1.94 2.19 -1.92
N GLY A 50 1.91 2.60 -0.66
CA GLY A 50 1.28 1.88 0.44
C GLY A 50 0.20 2.73 1.10
N GLY A 51 -0.39 2.25 2.19
CA GLY A 51 -1.31 3.05 3.02
C GLY A 51 -2.70 3.28 2.46
N SER A 52 -3.07 2.56 1.40
CA SER A 52 -4.47 2.42 1.03
C SER A 52 -5.15 1.45 2.01
N MET A 53 -6.40 1.76 2.35
CA MET A 53 -7.18 0.96 3.30
C MET A 53 -7.44 -0.47 2.84
N ASP A 54 -7.30 -0.73 1.54
CA ASP A 54 -7.48 -2.04 0.92
C ASP A 54 -6.35 -3.05 1.18
N LYS A 55 -5.37 -2.67 2.01
CA LYS A 55 -4.25 -3.50 2.46
C LYS A 55 -3.34 -3.96 1.33
N TYR A 56 -3.12 -3.16 0.30
CA TYR A 56 -2.12 -3.47 -0.72
C TYR A 56 -0.93 -2.50 -0.71
N ILE A 57 0.26 -3.05 -0.95
CA ILE A 57 1.37 -2.28 -1.53
C ILE A 57 1.30 -2.43 -3.06
N ARG A 58 1.62 -1.36 -3.78
CA ARG A 58 1.52 -1.31 -5.25
C ARG A 58 2.78 -0.74 -5.88
N ALA A 59 3.10 -1.23 -7.06
CA ALA A 59 4.00 -0.61 -8.01
C ALA A 59 3.19 -0.07 -9.19
N VAL A 60 3.38 1.21 -9.51
CA VAL A 60 2.64 1.92 -10.57
C VAL A 60 3.63 2.57 -11.53
N ASP A 61 3.36 2.47 -12.82
CA ASP A 61 4.12 3.14 -13.88
C ASP A 61 3.97 4.67 -13.77
N LEU A 62 5.11 5.37 -13.73
CA LEU A 62 5.18 6.82 -13.56
C LEU A 62 4.51 7.61 -14.70
N LEU A 63 4.56 7.10 -15.93
CA LEU A 63 4.13 7.84 -17.12
C LEU A 63 2.64 7.69 -17.42
N ASN A 64 2.06 6.52 -17.12
CA ASN A 64 0.68 6.20 -17.52
C ASN A 64 -0.22 5.75 -16.34
N GLY A 65 0.32 5.65 -15.13
CA GLY A 65 -0.43 5.25 -13.94
C GLY A 65 -0.93 3.81 -13.98
N LYS A 66 -0.35 2.92 -14.79
CA LYS A 66 -0.74 1.50 -14.85
C LYS A 66 -0.18 0.77 -13.63
N GLU A 67 -1.01 -0.02 -12.95
CA GLU A 67 -0.55 -0.94 -11.91
C GLU A 67 0.33 -2.02 -12.58
N LEU A 68 1.60 -2.08 -12.18
CA LEU A 68 2.58 -3.05 -12.66
C LEU A 68 2.58 -4.30 -11.79
N TRP A 69 2.36 -4.11 -10.49
CA TRP A 69 2.38 -5.17 -9.49
C TRP A 69 1.67 -4.70 -8.21
N LYS A 70 1.14 -5.64 -7.44
CA LYS A 70 0.67 -5.41 -6.07
C LYS A 70 0.82 -6.66 -5.23
N ASP A 71 0.86 -6.48 -3.91
CA ASP A 71 0.80 -7.58 -2.95
C ASP A 71 -0.09 -7.23 -1.76
N TYR A 72 -0.80 -8.24 -1.26
CA TYR A 72 -1.75 -8.08 -0.15
C TYR A 72 -1.01 -8.19 1.18
N LEU A 73 -1.22 -7.20 2.03
CA LEU A 73 -0.56 -7.04 3.31
C LEU A 73 -1.43 -7.65 4.42
N PRO A 74 -0.82 -8.12 5.52
CA PRO A 74 -1.56 -8.63 6.68
C PRO A 74 -2.43 -7.55 7.35
N GLY A 75 -2.17 -6.27 7.07
CA GLY A 75 -2.90 -5.14 7.62
C GLY A 75 -2.70 -3.87 6.79
N THR A 76 -3.30 -2.77 7.23
CA THR A 76 -3.15 -1.48 6.53
C THR A 76 -1.78 -0.86 6.88
N ALA A 77 -0.87 -0.82 5.91
CA ALA A 77 0.42 -0.15 6.07
C ALA A 77 0.28 1.38 6.07
N GLN A 78 -0.01 2.01 7.21
CA GLN A 78 -0.09 3.48 7.33
C GLN A 78 1.29 4.18 7.27
N THR A 79 2.20 3.69 6.43
CA THR A 79 3.58 4.15 6.34
C THR A 79 4.02 4.33 4.88
N THR A 80 4.88 5.33 4.66
CA THR A 80 5.47 5.57 3.34
C THR A 80 6.51 4.47 3.06
N PRO A 81 6.43 3.76 1.90
CA PRO A 81 7.46 2.79 1.55
C PRO A 81 8.84 3.44 1.46
N MET A 82 9.89 2.65 1.68
CA MET A 82 11.28 3.09 1.47
C MET A 82 11.98 2.19 0.48
N SER A 83 13.05 2.68 -0.15
CA SER A 83 13.89 1.84 -0.99
C SER A 83 15.37 2.08 -0.75
N TYR A 84 16.16 1.01 -0.79
CA TYR A 84 17.61 1.05 -0.63
C TYR A 84 18.29 -0.05 -1.44
N LEU A 85 19.60 0.03 -1.57
CA LEU A 85 20.41 -1.00 -2.23
C LEU A 85 20.85 -2.05 -1.21
N GLY A 86 20.50 -3.32 -1.43
CA GLY A 86 20.94 -4.43 -0.60
C GLY A 86 22.47 -4.50 -0.56
N PRO A 87 23.12 -4.48 0.63
CA PRO A 87 24.57 -4.38 0.72
C PRO A 87 25.29 -5.58 0.10
N LYS A 88 24.71 -6.78 0.25
CA LYS A 88 25.21 -8.05 -0.28
C LYS A 88 24.74 -8.33 -1.70
N SER A 89 23.43 -8.24 -1.96
CA SER A 89 22.83 -8.62 -3.25
C SER A 89 23.01 -7.55 -4.33
N LYS A 90 23.29 -6.29 -3.95
CA LYS A 90 23.25 -5.12 -4.85
C LYS A 90 21.92 -4.97 -5.60
N LYS A 91 20.85 -5.62 -5.10
CA LYS A 91 19.49 -5.46 -5.62
C LYS A 91 18.82 -4.27 -4.95
N GLN A 92 17.97 -3.57 -5.67
CA GLN A 92 17.06 -2.61 -5.08
C GLN A 92 16.05 -3.36 -4.20
N ILE A 93 15.91 -2.94 -2.95
CA ILE A 93 14.95 -3.47 -1.99
C ILE A 93 13.92 -2.38 -1.73
N VAL A 94 12.65 -2.77 -1.70
CA VAL A 94 11.53 -1.91 -1.27
C VAL A 94 11.00 -2.46 0.04
N VAL A 95 10.86 -1.60 1.05
CA VAL A 95 10.39 -1.98 2.38
C VAL A 95 9.16 -1.18 2.75
N ILE A 96 8.23 -1.85 3.42
CA ILE A 96 7.04 -1.25 4.01
C ILE A 96 6.81 -1.84 5.40
N THR A 97 6.26 -1.04 6.31
CA THR A 97 5.90 -1.50 7.64
C THR A 97 4.39 -1.51 7.81
N VAL A 98 3.89 -2.59 8.39
CA VAL A 98 2.48 -2.77 8.76
C VAL A 98 2.43 -2.82 10.28
N PRO A 99 1.99 -1.74 10.96
CA PRO A 99 1.85 -1.79 12.41
C PRO A 99 0.77 -2.81 12.80
N ASN A 100 0.88 -3.41 13.98
CA ASN A 100 -0.23 -4.14 14.58
C ASN A 100 -1.39 -3.15 14.77
N ALA A 101 -2.52 -3.36 14.09
CA ALA A 101 -3.53 -2.33 13.92
C ALA A 101 -4.73 -2.55 14.84
N GLU A 102 -4.91 -1.67 15.84
CA GLU A 102 -6.19 -1.54 16.56
C GLU A 102 -7.03 -0.32 16.12
N ARG A 103 -6.51 0.57 15.25
CA ARG A 103 -7.21 1.82 14.90
C ARG A 103 -7.26 2.09 13.41
N ARG A 104 -8.42 1.80 12.79
CA ARG A 104 -8.81 2.37 11.50
C ARG A 104 -9.49 3.73 11.76
N PHE A 105 -8.82 4.83 11.41
CA PHE A 105 -9.37 6.19 11.49
C PHE A 105 -10.01 6.56 12.85
N GLY A 106 -9.32 6.30 13.97
CA GLY A 106 -9.76 6.75 15.29
C GLY A 106 -10.97 6.01 15.88
N TYR A 107 -11.58 5.09 15.13
CA TYR A 107 -12.57 4.17 15.65
C TYR A 107 -11.87 2.88 16.09
N ALA A 108 -12.10 2.48 17.35
CA ALA A 108 -11.84 1.11 17.76
C ALA A 108 -12.80 0.22 16.96
N GLN A 109 -12.26 -0.64 16.10
CA GLN A 109 -13.06 -1.67 15.45
C GLN A 109 -12.57 -3.02 15.92
N THR A 110 -13.54 -3.90 16.18
CA THR A 110 -13.28 -5.32 16.37
C THR A 110 -12.58 -5.85 15.12
N PRO A 111 -11.45 -6.56 15.25
CA PRO A 111 -10.81 -7.22 14.12
C PRO A 111 -11.85 -8.05 13.37
N ALA A 112 -11.71 -8.14 12.05
CA ALA A 112 -12.55 -9.12 11.36
C ALA A 112 -12.23 -10.53 11.89
N PRO A 113 -13.19 -11.47 11.88
CA PRO A 113 -13.02 -12.78 12.51
C PRO A 113 -11.80 -13.59 11.99
N ASP A 114 -11.35 -13.29 10.77
CA ASP A 114 -10.20 -13.89 10.11
C ASP A 114 -8.88 -13.14 10.36
N GLU A 115 -8.93 -11.94 10.93
CA GLU A 115 -7.79 -11.08 11.20
C GLU A 115 -7.15 -11.50 12.53
N LYS A 116 -6.12 -12.35 12.41
CA LYS A 116 -5.33 -12.78 13.57
C LYS A 116 -4.49 -11.63 14.08
N GLU A 117 -4.63 -11.35 15.38
CA GLU A 117 -3.74 -10.43 16.07
C GLU A 117 -2.29 -10.95 15.99
N ASP A 118 -1.36 -10.08 15.63
CA ASP A 118 0.06 -10.42 15.61
C ASP A 118 0.65 -10.17 17.00
N PRO A 119 1.00 -11.22 17.77
CA PRO A 119 1.51 -11.07 19.13
C PRO A 119 2.87 -10.33 19.19
N LEU A 120 3.52 -10.10 18.05
CA LEU A 120 4.85 -9.50 17.96
C LEU A 120 4.85 -8.01 17.59
N GLY A 121 3.68 -7.39 17.35
CA GLY A 121 3.58 -5.93 17.21
C GLY A 121 3.70 -5.36 15.80
N GLY A 122 3.59 -6.20 14.75
CA GLY A 122 3.48 -5.78 13.36
C GLY A 122 4.59 -6.34 12.46
N HIS A 123 4.52 -5.99 11.18
CA HIS A 123 5.36 -6.58 10.15
C HIS A 123 6.28 -5.53 9.51
N VAL A 124 7.52 -5.96 9.22
CA VAL A 124 8.41 -5.29 8.27
C VAL A 124 8.53 -6.21 7.05
N ILE A 125 8.07 -5.75 5.90
CA ILE A 125 8.01 -6.56 4.68
C ILE A 125 8.94 -5.96 3.63
N ALA A 126 9.80 -6.79 3.05
CA ALA A 126 10.79 -6.39 2.06
C ALA A 126 10.56 -7.13 0.73
N TYR A 127 10.61 -6.38 -0.37
CA TYR A 127 10.45 -6.87 -1.74
C TYR A 127 11.72 -6.63 -2.55
N ALA A 128 12.09 -7.61 -3.35
CA ALA A 128 13.14 -7.52 -4.36
C ALA A 128 12.79 -8.43 -5.54
N LEU A 129 13.32 -8.15 -6.73
CA LEU A 129 13.15 -9.03 -7.88
C LEU A 129 13.85 -10.39 -7.64
N SER A 130 13.20 -11.46 -8.09
CA SER A 130 13.80 -12.79 -8.17
C SER A 130 15.06 -12.77 -9.06
N GLU A 131 15.88 -13.81 -8.93
CA GLU A 131 16.97 -14.06 -9.88
C GLU A 131 16.44 -14.39 -11.28
#